data_AF-A0A838SIK4-F1
#
_entry.id   AF-A0A838SIK4-F1
#
_cell.length_a   1.000
_cell.length_b   1.000
_cell.length_c   1.000
_cell.angle_alpha   90.00
_cell.angle_beta   90.00
_cell.angle_gamma   90.00
#
_symmetry.space_group_name_H-M   'P 1'
#
loop_
_entity.id
_entity.type
_entity.pdbx_description
1 polymer ?
#
loop_
_entity_poly.entity_id
_entity_poly.type
_entity_poly.pdbx_seq_one_letter_code
_entity_poly.pdbx_strand_id
1 'polypeptide(L)' 'MLTAYCPRHDATLLFQVSRIDVLRNTPQGIEVELHCYCGEHLLLRRGRTVLPAASAA' A
#
# COMPACT_ATOMS: atom_id res chain seq x y z
N MET A 1 6.34 -5.64 -8.33
CA MET A 1 4.99 -6.20 -8.14
C MET A 1 4.66 -6.17 -6.65
N LEU A 2 3.38 -6.13 -6.28
CA LEU A 2 2.93 -6.08 -4.88
C LEU A 2 1.78 -7.06 -4.65
N THR A 3 1.63 -7.56 -3.42
CA THR A 3 0.51 -8.42 -3.03
C THR A 3 -0.39 -7.75 -2.01
N ALA A 4 -1.70 -7.95 -2.18
CA ALA A 4 -2.74 -7.49 -1.26
C ALA A 4 -3.84 -8.55 -1.14
N TYR A 5 -4.43 -8.68 0.06
CA TYR A 5 -5.63 -9.47 0.26
C TYR A 5 -6.84 -8.70 -0.26
N CYS A 6 -7.68 -9.37 -1.06
CA CYS A 6 -8.96 -8.83 -1.51
C CYS A 6 -10.10 -9.60 -0.83
N PRO A 7 -10.95 -8.94 -0.02
CA PRO A 7 -12.03 -9.63 0.70
C PRO A 7 -13.11 -10.18 -0.23
N ARG A 8 -13.28 -9.60 -1.42
CA ARG A 8 -14.27 -10.07 -2.41
C ARG A 8 -13.88 -11.40 -3.06
N HIS A 9 -12.59 -11.70 -3.14
CA HIS A 9 -12.07 -12.96 -3.68
C HIS A 9 -11.62 -13.93 -2.59
N ASP A 10 -11.65 -13.48 -1.34
CA ASP A 10 -11.09 -14.18 -0.18
C ASP A 10 -9.68 -14.74 -0.44
N ALA A 11 -8.84 -13.94 -1.10
CA ALA A 11 -7.54 -14.39 -1.57
C ALA A 11 -6.51 -13.26 -1.56
N THR A 12 -5.24 -13.65 -1.42
CA THR A 12 -4.11 -12.75 -1.68
C THR A 12 -3.81 -12.76 -3.18
N LEU A 13 -3.89 -11.58 -3.79
CA LEU A 13 -3.70 -11.40 -5.23
C LEU A 13 -2.40 -10.65 -5.50
N LEU A 14 -1.88 -10.86 -6.70
CA LEU A 14 -0.69 -10.18 -7.21
C LEU A 14 -1.09 -9.01 -8.11
N PHE A 15 -0.56 -7.83 -7.82
CA PHE A 15 -0.85 -6.59 -8.53
C PHE A 15 0.39 -6.03 -9.22
N GLN A 16 0.17 -5.53 -10.43
CA GLN A 16 1.11 -4.68 -11.14
C GLN A 16 1.07 -3.26 -10.56
N VAL A 17 2.19 -2.54 -10.68
CA VAL A 17 2.31 -1.16 -10.16
C VAL A 17 1.36 -0.17 -10.83
N SER A 18 0.90 -0.48 -12.05
CA SER A 18 -0.09 0.31 -12.79
C SER A 18 -1.49 0.31 -12.16
N ARG A 19 -1.76 -0.54 -11.16
CA ARG A 19 -3.02 -0.55 -10.40
C ARG A 19 -2.99 0.32 -9.14
N ILE A 20 -1.85 0.96 -8.86
CA ILE A 20 -1.73 1.89 -7.74
C ILE A 20 -2.40 3.20 -8.14
N ASP A 21 -3.39 3.61 -7.35
CA ASP A 21 -4.08 4.90 -7.51
C ASP A 21 -3.34 6.00 -6.74
N VAL A 22 -2.86 5.67 -5.54
CA VAL A 22 -2.14 6.61 -4.68
C VAL A 22 -0.93 5.91 -4.07
N LEU A 23 0.22 6.60 -4.11
CA LEU A 23 1.43 6.23 -3.39
C LEU A 23 1.92 7.45 -2.62
N ARG A 24 1.94 7.37 -1.29
CA ARG A 24 2.41 8.48 -0.45
C ARG A 24 3.26 8.02 0.73
N ASN A 25 4.27 8.81 1.04
CA ASN A 25 4.99 8.70 2.30
C ASN A 25 4.18 9.43 3.38
N THR A 26 3.91 8.75 4.50
CA THR A 26 3.28 9.31 5.69
C THR A 26 4.26 9.22 6.85
N PRO A 27 4.09 10.00 7.94
CA PRO A 27 4.90 9.85 9.14
C PRO A 27 4.88 8.42 9.73
N GLN A 28 3.84 7.64 9.42
CA GLN A 28 3.65 6.27 9.91
C GLN A 28 4.22 5.20 8.96
N GLY A 29 4.75 5.59 7.79
CA GLY A 29 5.24 4.70 6.74
C GLY A 29 4.65 5.01 5.36
N ILE A 30 4.80 4.07 4.43
CA ILE A 30 4.31 4.20 3.05
C ILE A 30 2.86 3.71 2.99
N GLU A 31 1.96 4.56 2.51
CA GLU A 31 0.59 4.17 2.16
C GLU A 31 0.47 3.98 0.65
N VAL A 32 -0.15 2.87 0.26
CA VAL A 32 -0.48 2.54 -1.13
C VAL A 32 -1.97 2.25 -1.21
N GLU A 33 -2.69 3.04 -1.99
CA GLU A 33 -4.08 2.77 -2.37
C GLU A 33 -4.09 2.16 -3.77
N LEU A 34 -4.84 1.08 -3.94
CA LEU A 34 -5.02 0.41 -5.22
C LEU A 34 -6.42 -0.17 -5.34
N HIS A 35 -6.88 -0.36 -6.56
CA HIS A 35 -8.11 -1.07 -6.85
C HIS A 35 -7.84 -2.49 -7.35
N CYS A 36 -8.64 -3.43 -6.86
CA CYS A 36 -8.66 -4.80 -7.35
C CYS A 36 -9.29 -4.87 -8.74
N TYR A 37 -9.05 -5.97 -9.48
CA TYR A 37 -9.72 -6.23 -10.76
C TYR A 37 -11.25 -6.36 -10.63
N CYS A 38 -11.77 -6.65 -9.44
CA CYS A 38 -13.21 -6.64 -9.16
C CYS A 38 -13.76 -5.25 -8.77
N GLY A 39 -12.91 -4.21 -8.73
CA GLY A 39 -13.27 -2.86 -8.33
C GLY A 39 -13.15 -2.57 -6.82
N GLU A 40 -12.80 -3.56 -6.00
CA GLU A 40 -12.61 -3.35 -4.55
C GLU A 40 -11.41 -2.43 -4.26
N HIS A 41 -11.58 -1.45 -3.38
CA HIS A 41 -10.49 -0.55 -2.98
C HIS A 41 -9.69 -1.16 -1.83
N LEU A 42 -8.37 -1.21 -1.98
CA LEU A 42 -7.46 -1.82 -1.02
C LEU A 42 -6.43 -0.78 -0.56
N LEU A 43 -6.22 -0.69 0.75
CA LEU A 43 -5.19 0.13 1.37
C LEU A 43 -4.09 -0.76 1.94
N LEU A 44 -2.88 -0.60 1.44
CA LEU A 44 -1.69 -1.23 1.99
C LEU A 44 -0.88 -0.20 2.77
N ARG A 45 -0.65 -0.49 4.05
CA ARG A 45 0.32 0.24 4.87
C ARG A 45 1.61 -0.59 4.95
N ARG A 46 2.68 -0.11 4.33
CA ARG A 46 3.98 -0.77 4.28
C ARG A 46 5.04 0.14 4.92
N GLY A 47 6.15 -0.44 5.37
CA GLY A 47 7.24 0.34 5.94
C GLY A 47 6.93 0.95 7.31
N ARG A 48 6.39 0.14 8.25
CA ARG A 48 6.54 0.42 9.68
C ARG A 48 8.02 0.31 10.05
N THR A 49 8.81 1.26 9.59
CA THR A 49 10.17 1.50 10.05
C THR A 49 10.08 2.89 10.62
N VAL A 50 10.19 3.00 11.95
CA VAL A 50 10.39 4.27 12.62
C VAL A 50 11.69 4.82 12.05
N LEU A 51 11.61 5.73 11.08
CA LEU A 51 12.77 6.52 10.72
C LEU A 51 13.03 7.40 11.94
N PRO A 52 14.20 7.31 12.61
CA PRO A 52 14.53 8.27 13.64
C PRO A 52 14.39 9.66 13.02
N ALA A 53 13.67 10.55 13.70
CA ALA A 53 13.46 11.90 13.24
C ALA A 53 14.81 12.47 12.78
N ALA A 54 14.88 12.94 11.53
CA ALA A 54 16.07 13.62 11.06
C ALA A 54 16.34 14.77 12.04
N SER A 55 17.47 14.71 12.76
CA SER A 55 17.97 15.85 13.51
C SER A 55 18.09 17.01 12.52
N ALA A 56 17.26 18.02 12.69
CA ALA A 56 17.51 19.33 12.11
C ALA A 56 18.82 19.82 12.74
N ALA A 57 19.86 19.95 11.90
CA ALA A 57 21.11 20.60 12.24
C ALA A 57 20.97 22.12 12.06
#